data_AF-A0A934GDD9-F1
#
_entry.id   AF-A0A934GDD9-F1
#
_cell.length_a   1.000
_cell.length_b   1.000
_cell.length_c   1.000
_cell.angle_alpha   90.00
_cell.angle_beta   90.00
_cell.angle_gamma   90.00
#
_symmetry.space_group_name_H-M   'P 1'
#
loop_
_entity.id
_entity.type
_entity.pdbx_description
1 polymer ?
#
loop_
_entity_poly.entity_id
_entity_poly.type
_entity_poly.pdbx_seq_one_letter_code
_entity_poly.pdbx_strand_id
1 'polypeptide(L)'
;MSDEKEIRWVGSAYDDLLAFPDEPRRYAGFQLGKVQGGLDPDDWKPFDDVGAGAREIRIRETSGNYRVMYVAKFEEAVYVLHCFQKKTRATSKQD
;
A
#
# COMPACT_ATOMS: atom_id res chain seq x y z
N MET A 1 1.77 17.65 -18.87
CA MET A 1 2.80 16.63 -18.60
C MET A 1 2.47 16.13 -17.21
N SER A 2 2.07 14.87 -17.10
CA SER A 2 1.23 14.34 -16.01
C SER A 2 1.73 14.77 -14.63
N ASP A 3 0.86 15.44 -13.86
CA ASP A 3 1.03 15.77 -12.44
C ASP A 3 0.94 14.49 -11.58
N GLU A 4 1.68 13.44 -11.93
CA GLU A 4 1.75 12.22 -11.14
C GLU A 4 2.64 12.46 -9.92
N LYS A 5 2.09 12.22 -8.73
CA LYS A 5 2.84 12.34 -7.48
C LYS A 5 3.96 11.31 -7.46
N GLU A 6 5.14 11.73 -7.01
CA GLU A 6 6.27 10.83 -6.77
C GLU A 6 5.90 9.81 -5.67
N ILE A 7 6.34 8.56 -5.79
CA ILE A 7 6.29 7.61 -4.67
C ILE A 7 7.56 7.74 -3.85
N ARG A 8 7.39 8.04 -2.55
CA ARG A 8 8.47 8.01 -1.57
C ARG A 8 8.34 6.79 -0.68
N TRP A 9 9.34 5.92 -0.76
CA TRP A 9 9.40 4.70 0.05
C TRP A 9 10.01 5.00 1.42
N VAL A 10 9.33 4.59 2.47
CA VAL A 10 9.79 4.78 3.85
C VAL A 10 10.37 3.47 4.38
N GLY A 11 11.59 3.53 4.94
CA GLY A 11 12.24 2.37 5.53
C GLY A 11 12.40 1.21 4.53
N SER A 12 11.98 0.01 4.92
CA SER A 12 12.07 -1.22 4.10
C SER A 12 10.93 -1.36 3.09
N ALA A 13 9.98 -0.42 3.00
CA ALA A 13 8.74 -0.63 2.27
C ALA A 13 8.92 -1.01 0.78
N TYR A 14 9.99 -0.51 0.15
CA TYR A 14 10.32 -0.88 -1.23
C TYR A 14 10.82 -2.31 -1.32
N ASP A 15 11.78 -2.69 -0.48
CA ASP A 15 12.32 -4.06 -0.43
C ASP A 15 11.23 -5.07 -0.06
N ASP A 16 10.35 -4.70 0.86
CA ASP A 16 9.22 -5.53 1.26
C ASP A 16 8.22 -5.74 0.11
N LEU A 17 8.00 -4.71 -0.73
CA LEU A 17 7.20 -4.85 -1.95
C LEU A 17 7.90 -5.77 -2.97
N LEU A 18 9.22 -5.62 -3.12
CA LEU A 18 10.00 -6.45 -4.04
C LEU A 18 10.00 -7.93 -3.64
N ALA A 19 9.85 -8.21 -2.33
CA ALA A 19 9.74 -9.56 -1.78
C ALA A 19 8.36 -10.21 -1.99
N PHE A 20 7.36 -9.46 -2.48
CA PHE A 20 6.08 -10.07 -2.87
C PHE A 20 6.26 -11.02 -4.06
N PRO A 21 5.44 -12.08 -4.17
CA PRO A 21 5.34 -12.84 -5.41
C PRO A 21 4.92 -11.95 -6.59
N ASP A 22 5.22 -12.41 -7.80
CA ASP A 22 5.13 -11.57 -9.01
C ASP A 22 3.75 -10.96 -9.24
N GLU A 23 2.67 -11.74 -9.12
CA GLU A 23 1.29 -11.26 -9.30
C GLU A 23 0.89 -10.19 -8.26
N PRO A 24 0.98 -10.44 -6.93
CA PRO A 24 0.71 -9.40 -5.94
C PRO A 24 1.58 -8.14 -6.09
N ARG A 25 2.86 -8.30 -6.49
CA ARG A 25 3.78 -7.17 -6.70
C ARG A 25 3.35 -6.30 -7.88
N ARG A 26 3.01 -6.91 -9.02
CA ARG A 26 2.51 -6.20 -10.19
C ARG A 26 1.20 -5.49 -9.89
N TYR A 27 0.27 -6.18 -9.22
CA TYR A 27 -1.00 -5.59 -8.84
C TYR A 27 -0.80 -4.42 -7.88
N ALA A 28 0.06 -4.54 -6.86
CA ALA A 28 0.42 -3.44 -5.98
C ALA A 28 0.98 -2.23 -6.76
N GLY A 29 1.90 -2.46 -7.71
CA GLY A 29 2.45 -1.40 -8.55
C GLY A 29 1.37 -0.68 -9.38
N PHE A 30 0.44 -1.43 -9.97
CA PHE A 30 -0.68 -0.85 -10.71
C PHE A 30 -1.60 0.00 -9.82
N GLN A 31 -1.92 -0.49 -8.62
CA GLN A 31 -2.73 0.28 -7.66
C GLN A 31 -2.01 1.52 -7.16
N LEU A 32 -0.70 1.45 -6.92
CA LEU A 32 0.09 2.64 -6.56
C LEU A 32 0.14 3.67 -7.70
N GLY A 33 0.23 3.22 -8.96
CA GLY A 33 0.15 4.10 -10.12
C GLY A 33 -1.17 4.87 -10.21
N LYS A 34 -2.31 4.23 -9.87
CA LYS A 34 -3.60 4.94 -9.71
C LYS A 34 -3.49 6.06 -8.68
N VAL A 35 -2.90 5.78 -7.52
CA VAL A 35 -2.72 6.77 -6.44
C VAL A 35 -1.82 7.93 -6.89
N GLN A 36 -0.75 7.66 -7.64
CA GLN A 36 0.10 8.71 -8.20
C GLN A 36 -0.69 9.67 -9.09
N GLY A 37 -1.62 9.14 -9.89
CA GLY A 37 -2.54 9.91 -10.72
C GLY A 37 -3.76 10.50 -9.99
N GLY A 38 -3.81 10.43 -8.66
CA GLY A 38 -4.91 10.97 -7.86
C GLY A 38 -6.19 10.13 -7.86
N LEU A 39 -6.14 8.90 -8.37
CA LEU A 39 -7.24 7.94 -8.33
C LEU A 39 -7.16 7.05 -7.09
N ASP A 40 -8.32 6.57 -6.66
CA ASP A 40 -8.38 5.58 -5.60
C ASP A 40 -8.02 4.16 -6.11
N PRO A 41 -7.35 3.33 -5.29
CA PRO A 41 -7.18 1.91 -5.57
C PRO A 41 -8.52 1.17 -5.67
N ASP A 42 -8.50 -0.04 -6.23
CA ASP A 42 -9.73 -0.84 -6.40
C ASP A 42 -10.26 -1.43 -5.07
N ASP A 43 -9.36 -1.92 -4.20
CA ASP A 43 -9.70 -2.41 -2.86
C ASP A 43 -8.80 -1.74 -1.82
N TRP A 44 -9.36 -0.76 -1.09
CA TRP A 44 -8.65 -0.07 -0.02
C TRP A 44 -9.57 0.25 1.17
N LYS A 45 -8.95 0.66 2.28
CA LYS A 45 -9.67 1.23 3.43
C LYS A 45 -8.84 2.34 4.10
N PRO A 46 -9.50 3.29 4.79
CA PRO A 46 -8.81 4.16 5.74
C PRO A 46 -8.09 3.34 6.82
N PHE A 47 -6.94 3.82 7.27
CA PHE A 47 -6.15 3.22 8.34
C PHE A 47 -5.69 4.29 9.33
N ASP A 48 -6.66 4.96 9.94
CA ASP A 48 -6.43 6.14 10.77
C ASP A 48 -5.63 5.86 12.06
N ASP A 49 -5.53 4.59 12.48
CA ASP A 49 -4.76 4.14 13.65
C ASP A 49 -3.26 4.46 13.55
N VAL A 50 -2.71 4.56 12.33
CA VAL A 50 -1.28 4.90 12.10
C VAL A 50 -1.08 6.40 11.90
N GLY A 51 -2.16 7.16 11.73
CA GLY A 51 -2.15 8.60 11.58
C GLY A 51 -3.14 9.10 10.53
N ALA A 52 -3.57 10.35 10.68
CA ALA A 52 -4.57 10.95 9.79
C ALA A 52 -4.15 10.89 8.32
N GLY A 53 -4.98 10.27 7.48
CA GLY A 53 -4.78 10.16 6.04
C GLY A 53 -3.97 8.95 5.58
N ALA A 54 -3.64 8.01 6.48
CA ALA A 54 -3.12 6.71 6.11
C ALA A 54 -4.22 5.83 5.50
N ARG A 55 -3.88 5.12 4.42
CA ARG A 55 -4.76 4.22 3.68
C ARG A 55 -4.06 2.88 3.46
N GLU A 56 -4.84 1.81 3.42
CA GLU A 56 -4.38 0.44 3.20
C GLU A 56 -4.94 -0.08 1.88
N ILE A 57 -4.10 -0.41 0.90
CA ILE A 57 -4.45 -1.22 -0.28
C ILE A 57 -4.52 -2.68 0.16
N ARG A 58 -5.59 -3.38 -0.20
CA ARG A 58 -5.81 -4.78 0.13
C ARG A 58 -5.76 -5.63 -1.13
N ILE A 59 -4.76 -6.49 -1.19
CA ILE A 59 -4.54 -7.39 -2.32
C ILE A 59 -4.87 -8.80 -1.84
N ARG A 60 -5.69 -9.51 -2.62
CA ARG A 60 -6.11 -10.88 -2.34
C ARG A 60 -5.76 -11.73 -3.54
N GLU A 61 -4.79 -12.61 -3.35
CA GLU A 61 -4.34 -13.53 -4.37
C GLU A 61 -4.38 -14.96 -3.85
N THR A 62 -4.30 -15.92 -4.77
CA THR A 62 -4.17 -17.35 -4.41
C THR A 62 -2.94 -17.61 -3.54
N SER A 63 -1.87 -16.83 -3.72
CA SER A 63 -0.64 -16.89 -2.94
C SER A 63 -0.73 -16.25 -1.55
N GLY A 64 -1.82 -15.53 -1.24
CA GLY A 64 -2.03 -14.93 0.08
C GLY A 64 -2.72 -13.57 0.04
N ASN A 65 -2.76 -12.94 1.22
CA ASN A 65 -3.33 -11.60 1.37
C ASN A 65 -2.20 -10.61 1.63
N TYR A 66 -2.06 -9.60 0.78
CA TYR A 66 -0.98 -8.60 0.86
C TYR A 66 -1.57 -7.23 1.13
N ARG A 67 -0.78 -6.38 1.79
CA ARG A 67 -1.16 -5.02 2.17
C ARG A 67 -0.06 -4.05 1.78
N VAL A 68 -0.48 -2.90 1.28
CA VAL A 68 0.38 -1.74 1.04
C VAL A 68 -0.22 -0.56 1.79
N MET A 69 0.50 -0.05 2.79
CA MET A 69 0.10 1.11 3.58
C MET A 69 0.74 2.36 3.00
N TYR A 70 -0.06 3.41 2.78
CA TYR A 70 0.41 4.64 2.18
C TYR A 70 -0.31 5.88 2.71
N VAL A 71 0.29 7.05 2.48
CA VAL A 71 -0.29 8.37 2.75
C VAL A 71 -0.20 9.20 1.47
N ALA A 72 -1.36 9.66 0.97
CA ALA A 72 -1.46 10.46 -0.27
C ALA A 72 -2.05 11.86 -0.06
N LYS A 73 -2.18 12.30 1.20
CA LYS A 73 -2.75 13.62 1.56
C LYS A 73 -1.84 14.81 1.19
N PHE A 74 -0.56 14.54 0.98
CA PHE A 74 0.45 15.54 0.66
C PHE A 74 0.47 15.79 -0.85
N GLU A 75 0.62 17.03 -1.27
CA GLU A 75 0.61 17.39 -2.70
C GLU A 75 1.87 16.90 -3.41
N GLU A 76 3.01 16.85 -2.72
CA GLU A 76 4.30 16.56 -3.32
C GLU A 76 4.52 15.07 -3.63
N ALA A 77 3.95 14.16 -2.84
CA ALA A 77 4.27 12.74 -2.95
C ALA A 77 3.22 11.81 -2.30
N VAL A 78 3.26 10.55 -2.75
CA VAL A 78 2.63 9.41 -2.09
C VAL A 78 3.70 8.72 -1.24
N TYR A 79 3.53 8.71 0.06
CA TYR A 79 4.47 8.05 0.98
C TYR A 79 4.01 6.62 1.22
N VAL A 80 4.79 5.62 0.79
CA VAL A 80 4.52 4.21 1.07
C VAL A 80 5.25 3.81 2.35
N LEU A 81 4.49 3.44 3.37
CA LEU A 81 4.98 3.22 4.72
C LEU A 81 5.44 1.78 4.94
N HIS A 82 4.63 0.82 4.51
CA HIS A 82 4.88 -0.60 4.70
C HIS A 82 4.22 -1.44 3.61
N CYS A 83 4.89 -2.50 3.20
CA CYS A 83 4.35 -3.56 2.37
C CYS A 83 4.48 -4.88 3.13
N PHE A 84 3.44 -5.68 3.25
CA PHE A 84 3.56 -6.97 3.94
C PHE A 84 2.50 -7.99 3.50
N GLN A 85 2.84 -9.27 3.64
CA GLN A 85 1.90 -10.37 3.53
C GLN A 85 1.28 -10.65 4.90
N LYS A 86 -0.05 -10.68 4.99
CA LYS A 86 -0.76 -11.13 6.19
C LYS A 86 -0.51 -12.63 6.38
N LYS A 87 0.14 -13.00 7.49
CA LYS A 87 0.46 -14.40 7.79
C LYS A 87 -0.74 -15.24 8.27
N THR A 88 -1.85 -14.64 8.75
CA THR A 88 -3.06 -15.39 9.19
C THR A 88 -4.34 -14.53 9.17
N ARG A 89 -5.51 -15.20 9.26
CA ARG A 89 -6.87 -14.62 9.29
C ARG A 89 -7.39 -14.33 10.72
N ALA A 90 -6.52 -14.11 11.70
CA ALA A 90 -6.91 -13.87 13.09
C ALA A 90 -6.24 -12.64 13.70
N THR A 91 -7.05 -11.83 14.36
CA THR A 91 -6.72 -10.66 15.17
C THR A 91 -5.83 -11.08 16.33
N SER A 92 -4.59 -10.59 16.41
CA SER A 92 -3.98 -10.41 17.73
C SER A 92 -4.53 -9.12 18.28
N LYS A 93 -5.50 -9.23 19.20
CA LYS A 93 -5.65 -8.22 20.25
C LYS A 93 -4.35 -8.31 21.06
N GLN A 94 -3.54 -7.28 21.09
CA GLN A 94 -2.56 -7.14 22.15
C GLN A 94 -3.17 -6.19 23.17
N ASP A 95 -3.31 -6.71 24.40
CA ASP A 95 -3.56 -6.00 25.66
C ASP A 95 -2.54 -4.87 25.90
#